data_AF-W2TVL9-F1
#
_entry.id   AF-W2TVL9-F1
#
_cell.length_a   1.000
_cell.length_b   1.000
_cell.length_c   1.000
_cell.angle_alpha   90.00
_cell.angle_beta   90.00
_cell.angle_gamma   90.00
#
_symmetry.space_group_name_H-M   'P 1'
#
loop_
_entity.id
_entity.type
_entity.pdbx_description
1 polymer ?
#
loop_
_entity_poly.entity_id
_entity_poly.type
_entity_poly.pdbx_seq_one_letter_code
_entity_poly.pdbx_strand_id
1 'polypeptide(L)'
;MRVRDDDNLKVLALFAKCTECRCTGFRPILDDGQGEDDGGLFLVDFKLARTVDGDALCRGCNHAIDSHAAHPVKPGKAEQEKLIQLANDTHGLHNKMSTTEDTDELHIVYQIFQLFLSALKKWSTDIDVPFGSPNFEPISVYNIVAYFAASWEETNDRKDVQRNIDLAAKLLTVMNTWKIPPPTTYHEAVPKIDRVQYRLFYSRWMYYVILPQHFKALQQYEAVEIFGQKGLLMFLRFALNQPDKFASDLVPFMTALLNFVENPPKTNMKFKTALPDGVDPPK
;
A
#
# COMPACT_ATOMS: atom_id res chain seq x y z
N MET A 1 -0.77 40.57 -5.72
CA MET A 1 -1.34 39.32 -5.17
C MET A 1 -1.00 38.14 -6.09
N ARG A 2 0.30 37.83 -6.25
CA ARG A 2 0.86 36.75 -7.11
C ARG A 2 1.54 35.64 -6.26
N VAL A 3 1.22 35.55 -4.98
CA VAL A 3 2.12 34.95 -3.96
C VAL A 3 1.87 33.45 -3.72
N ARG A 4 0.74 32.87 -4.17
CA ARG A 4 0.41 31.46 -3.83
C ARG A 4 0.85 30.40 -4.85
N ASP A 5 1.05 30.77 -6.11
CA ASP A 5 1.30 29.77 -7.17
C ASP A 5 2.77 29.29 -7.19
N ASP A 6 3.70 30.04 -6.59
CA ASP A 6 5.12 29.66 -6.50
C ASP A 6 5.45 28.79 -5.28
N ASP A 7 4.68 28.90 -4.19
CA ASP A 7 5.02 28.25 -2.92
C ASP A 7 5.13 26.72 -3.03
N ASN A 8 4.24 26.10 -3.80
CA ASN A 8 4.31 24.65 -4.03
C ASN A 8 5.48 24.28 -4.95
N LEU A 9 5.79 25.10 -5.96
CA LEU A 9 6.95 24.87 -6.82
C LEU A 9 8.26 24.92 -6.03
N LYS A 10 8.37 25.79 -5.01
CA LYS A 10 9.53 25.82 -4.10
C LYS A 10 9.69 24.52 -3.32
N VAL A 11 8.59 23.94 -2.83
CA VAL A 11 8.63 22.63 -2.17
C VAL A 11 9.02 21.52 -3.16
N LEU A 12 8.45 21.54 -4.38
CA LEU A 12 8.77 20.56 -5.40
C LEU A 12 10.22 20.68 -5.92
N ALA A 13 10.79 21.89 -5.88
CA ALA A 13 12.19 22.14 -6.23
C ALA A 13 13.17 21.34 -5.35
N LEU A 14 12.78 20.99 -4.11
CA LEU A 14 13.57 20.11 -3.24
C LEU A 14 13.84 18.75 -3.90
N PHE A 15 12.92 18.27 -4.73
CA PHE A 15 12.98 16.97 -5.40
C PHE A 15 13.42 17.05 -6.87
N ALA A 16 13.55 18.26 -7.42
CA ALA A 16 13.76 18.49 -8.84
C ALA A 16 15.24 18.64 -9.20
N LYS A 17 15.61 18.12 -10.37
CA LYS A 17 16.95 18.32 -10.93
C LYS A 17 17.16 19.79 -11.30
N CYS A 18 18.37 20.28 -11.06
CA CYS A 18 18.78 21.59 -11.56
C CYS A 18 18.90 21.54 -13.09
N THR A 19 18.40 22.56 -13.78
CA THR A 19 18.52 22.69 -15.24
C THR A 19 19.93 23.07 -15.71
N GLU A 20 20.78 23.55 -14.79
CA GLU A 20 22.11 24.07 -15.10
C GLU A 20 23.25 23.08 -14.73
N CYS A 21 22.97 22.04 -13.94
CA CYS A 21 24.00 21.08 -13.52
C CYS A 21 23.43 19.69 -13.15
N ARG A 22 24.24 18.85 -12.50
CA ARG A 22 23.87 17.49 -12.07
C ARG A 22 23.18 17.43 -10.71
N CYS A 23 22.87 18.56 -10.09
CA CYS A 23 22.18 18.59 -8.80
C CYS A 23 20.78 17.99 -8.92
N THR A 24 20.36 17.19 -7.93
CA THR A 24 19.10 16.41 -7.96
C THR A 24 18.00 16.97 -7.07
N GLY A 25 18.22 18.14 -6.47
CA GLY A 25 17.25 18.77 -5.58
C GLY A 25 17.79 20.06 -4.98
N PHE A 26 16.93 21.07 -4.85
CA PHE A 26 17.25 22.31 -4.17
C PHE A 26 17.49 22.06 -2.68
N ARG A 27 18.51 22.69 -2.10
CA ARG A 27 18.81 22.64 -0.67
C ARG A 27 19.00 24.08 -0.19
N PRO A 28 18.05 24.68 0.54
CA PRO A 28 18.20 26.05 0.99
C PRO A 28 19.42 26.17 1.92
N ILE A 29 20.11 27.32 1.83
CA ILE A 29 21.05 27.75 2.86
C ILE A 29 20.22 28.41 3.95
N LEU A 30 20.32 27.90 5.17
CA LEU A 30 19.60 28.42 6.33
C LEU A 30 20.59 29.18 7.22
N ASP A 31 20.22 30.36 7.71
CA ASP A 31 21.10 31.30 8.43
C ASP A 31 21.36 30.89 9.90
N ASP A 32 20.60 29.93 10.41
CA ASP A 32 20.75 29.32 11.70
C ASP A 32 21.93 28.33 11.67
N GLY A 33 22.93 28.55 12.53
CA GLY A 33 24.20 27.81 12.63
C GLY A 33 24.12 26.30 12.93
N GLN A 34 23.05 25.62 12.53
CA GLN A 34 22.90 24.17 12.36
C GLN A 34 23.47 23.68 11.00
N GLY A 35 24.32 24.50 10.37
CA GLY A 35 24.82 24.31 9.01
C GLY A 35 25.77 23.13 8.78
N GLU A 36 26.16 22.36 9.80
CA GLU A 36 27.14 21.28 9.64
C GLU A 36 26.56 19.86 9.61
N ASP A 37 25.34 19.61 10.14
CA ASP A 37 24.84 18.23 10.27
C ASP A 37 23.40 17.99 9.76
N ASP A 38 22.71 19.01 9.25
CA ASP A 38 21.32 18.84 8.83
C ASP A 38 21.22 18.22 7.43
N GLY A 39 21.13 16.89 7.50
CA GLY A 39 21.20 15.90 6.45
C GLY A 39 19.95 15.75 5.58
N GLY A 40 20.17 15.10 4.44
CA GLY A 40 19.10 14.51 3.64
C GLY A 40 18.07 15.46 3.01
N LEU A 41 17.42 14.96 1.96
CA LEU A 41 16.27 15.62 1.31
C LEU A 41 15.05 15.78 2.25
N PHE A 42 15.02 15.04 3.35
CA PHE A 42 13.83 14.81 4.17
C PHE A 42 13.87 15.47 5.54
N LEU A 43 14.94 16.20 5.89
CA LEU A 43 15.00 17.02 7.11
C LEU A 43 14.57 18.48 6.86
N VAL A 44 14.35 18.88 5.61
CA VAL A 44 13.90 20.24 5.27
C VAL A 44 12.40 20.36 5.52
N ASP A 45 12.01 21.26 6.45
CA ASP A 45 10.61 21.61 6.67
C ASP A 45 10.02 22.29 5.42
N PHE A 46 8.92 21.73 4.88
CA PHE A 46 8.23 22.30 3.73
C PHE A 46 7.63 23.69 4.00
N LYS A 47 7.40 24.07 5.26
CA LYS A 47 7.00 25.45 5.60
C LYS A 47 8.16 26.41 5.35
N LEU A 48 9.36 26.04 5.77
CA LEU A 48 10.57 26.80 5.57
C LEU A 48 10.90 26.92 4.07
N ALA A 49 10.77 25.83 3.31
CA ALA A 49 10.98 25.88 1.86
C ALA A 49 10.07 26.88 1.13
N ARG A 50 8.86 27.15 1.64
CA ARG A 50 7.94 28.13 1.05
C ARG A 50 8.37 29.58 1.31
N THR A 51 9.03 29.84 2.43
CA THR A 51 9.46 31.19 2.84
C THR A 51 10.76 31.64 2.21
N VAL A 52 11.50 30.72 1.56
CA VAL A 52 12.75 31.02 0.86
C VAL A 52 12.52 32.02 -0.27
N ASP A 53 13.42 33.00 -0.42
CA ASP A 53 13.38 34.01 -1.48
C ASP A 53 13.64 33.39 -2.87
N GLY A 54 13.14 34.04 -3.93
CA GLY A 54 13.25 33.53 -5.30
C GLY A 54 14.68 33.48 -5.86
N ASP A 55 15.59 34.24 -5.27
CA ASP A 55 17.02 34.28 -5.60
C ASP A 55 17.87 33.41 -4.66
N ALA A 56 17.25 32.68 -3.74
CA ALA A 56 17.97 31.83 -2.81
C ALA A 56 18.79 30.76 -3.53
N LEU A 57 20.02 30.58 -3.06
CA LEU A 57 21.00 29.71 -3.68
C LEU A 57 20.95 28.31 -3.05
N CYS A 58 21.12 27.30 -3.89
CA CYS A 58 21.20 25.92 -3.47
C CYS A 58 22.55 25.62 -2.81
N ARG A 59 22.57 25.13 -1.57
CA ARG A 59 23.79 24.66 -0.87
C ARG A 59 24.60 23.64 -1.69
N GLY A 60 23.91 22.82 -2.51
CA GLY A 60 24.55 21.74 -3.27
C GLY A 60 25.16 22.13 -4.62
N CYS A 61 24.73 23.22 -5.25
CA CYS A 61 25.24 23.63 -6.56
C CYS A 61 25.39 25.15 -6.77
N ASN A 62 25.01 25.96 -5.79
CA ASN A 62 25.03 27.41 -5.82
C ASN A 62 24.19 28.07 -6.95
N HIS A 63 23.25 27.33 -7.55
CA HIS A 63 22.26 27.88 -8.48
C HIS A 63 20.98 28.28 -7.73
N ALA A 64 20.24 29.24 -8.31
CA ALA A 64 19.00 29.74 -7.74
C ALA A 64 17.91 28.66 -7.68
N ILE A 65 16.95 28.80 -6.77
CA ILE A 65 15.79 27.91 -6.68
C ILE A 65 15.00 27.84 -7.99
N ASP A 66 14.97 28.92 -8.77
CA ASP A 66 14.35 28.96 -10.09
C ASP A 66 14.95 27.92 -11.05
N SER A 67 16.26 27.68 -10.99
CA SER A 67 16.95 26.66 -11.79
C SER A 67 16.55 25.23 -11.39
N HIS A 68 15.89 25.05 -10.24
CA HIS A 68 15.31 23.79 -9.79
C HIS A 68 13.79 23.72 -10.01
N ALA A 69 13.09 24.86 -9.93
CA ALA A 69 11.66 24.97 -10.22
C ALA A 69 11.35 25.08 -11.73
N ALA A 70 12.38 25.22 -12.57
CA ALA A 70 12.28 25.26 -14.03
C ALA A 70 12.09 23.86 -14.63
N HIS A 71 10.92 23.25 -14.40
CA HIS A 71 10.54 22.02 -15.11
C HIS A 71 9.99 22.34 -16.51
N PRO A 72 10.33 21.57 -17.56
CA PRO A 72 9.88 21.83 -18.94
C PRO A 72 8.36 21.87 -19.09
N VAL A 73 7.65 21.10 -18.25
CA VAL A 73 6.20 21.07 -18.16
C VAL A 73 5.82 21.39 -16.72
N LYS A 74 5.44 22.64 -16.45
CA LYS A 74 5.00 23.03 -15.12
C LYS A 74 3.60 22.44 -14.84
N PRO A 75 3.41 21.70 -13.73
CA PRO A 75 2.11 21.14 -13.36
C PRO A 75 1.14 22.28 -13.06
N GLY A 76 -0.12 22.10 -13.47
CA GLY A 76 -1.21 22.96 -13.05
C GLY A 76 -1.43 22.87 -11.53
N LYS A 77 -2.17 23.83 -10.97
CA LYS A 77 -2.37 23.94 -9.52
C LYS A 77 -2.90 22.67 -8.85
N ALA A 78 -3.93 22.04 -9.44
CA ALA A 78 -4.49 20.80 -8.92
C ALA A 78 -3.48 19.65 -8.90
N GLU A 79 -2.58 19.62 -9.88
CA GLU A 79 -1.54 18.60 -9.97
C GLU A 79 -0.41 18.88 -8.97
N GLN A 80 -0.05 20.16 -8.77
CA GLN A 80 0.86 20.56 -7.69
C GLN A 80 0.33 20.12 -6.33
N GLU A 81 -0.96 20.30 -6.04
CA GLU A 81 -1.56 19.87 -4.76
C GLU A 81 -1.40 18.36 -4.53
N LYS A 82 -1.58 17.53 -5.56
CA LYS A 82 -1.33 16.08 -5.48
C LYS A 82 0.15 15.77 -5.27
N LEU A 83 1.05 16.45 -5.98
CA LEU A 83 2.51 16.27 -5.81
C LEU A 83 2.97 16.67 -4.41
N ILE A 84 2.38 17.72 -3.82
CA ILE A 84 2.64 18.10 -2.42
C ILE A 84 2.13 17.03 -1.46
N GLN A 85 0.95 16.45 -1.72
CA GLN A 85 0.47 15.31 -0.93
C GLN A 85 1.43 14.12 -1.03
N LEU A 86 1.92 13.80 -2.22
CA LEU A 86 2.93 12.76 -2.43
C LEU A 86 4.25 13.08 -1.70
N ALA A 87 4.68 14.33 -1.69
CA ALA A 87 5.86 14.77 -0.93
C ALA A 87 5.67 14.60 0.59
N ASN A 88 4.50 14.96 1.12
CA ASN A 88 4.17 14.74 2.53
C ASN A 88 4.16 13.24 2.88
N ASP A 89 3.56 12.42 2.02
CA ASP A 89 3.51 10.97 2.24
C ASP A 89 4.91 10.34 2.12
N THR A 90 5.79 10.88 1.26
CA THR A 90 7.20 10.46 1.17
C THR A 90 7.95 10.76 2.46
N HIS A 91 7.71 11.91 3.09
CA HIS A 91 8.26 12.25 4.40
C HIS A 91 7.70 11.34 5.50
N GLY A 92 6.39 11.03 5.46
CA GLY A 92 5.78 10.07 6.38
C GLY A 92 6.34 8.64 6.23
N LEU A 93 6.63 8.18 5.00
CA LEU A 93 7.32 6.92 4.74
C LEU A 93 8.74 6.92 5.31
N HIS A 94 9.47 8.02 5.19
CA HIS A 94 10.78 8.17 5.81
C HIS A 94 10.72 7.98 7.33
N ASN A 95 9.74 8.59 7.99
CA ASN A 95 9.53 8.42 9.43
C ASN A 95 9.16 6.97 9.77
N LYS A 96 8.29 6.32 8.98
CA LYS A 96 7.97 4.90 9.16
C LYS A 96 9.21 4.01 9.09
N MET A 97 10.12 4.25 8.12
CA MET A 97 11.36 3.48 8.00
C MET A 97 12.21 3.52 9.28
N SER A 98 12.26 4.66 9.97
CA SER A 98 13.03 4.78 11.23
C SER A 98 12.47 3.94 12.38
N THR A 99 11.20 3.55 12.30
CA THR A 99 10.49 2.75 13.32
C THR A 99 10.27 1.30 12.90
N THR A 100 10.65 0.91 11.69
CA THR A 100 10.47 -0.47 11.19
C THR A 100 11.61 -1.36 11.65
N GLU A 101 11.32 -2.34 12.49
CA GLU A 101 12.31 -3.28 13.05
C GLU A 101 12.61 -4.46 12.10
N ASP A 102 11.59 -5.00 11.43
CA ASP A 102 11.75 -6.15 10.54
C ASP A 102 12.51 -5.74 9.27
N THR A 103 13.66 -6.38 9.02
CA THR A 103 14.55 -6.06 7.89
C THR A 103 13.87 -6.24 6.53
N ASP A 104 13.01 -7.25 6.37
CA ASP A 104 12.32 -7.49 5.12
C ASP A 104 11.24 -6.43 4.86
N GLU A 105 10.46 -6.07 5.88
CA GLU A 105 9.51 -4.94 5.83
C GLU A 105 10.26 -3.64 5.54
N LEU A 106 11.37 -3.37 6.21
CA LEU A 106 12.16 -2.15 6.00
C LEU A 106 12.60 -2.03 4.54
N HIS A 107 13.09 -3.12 3.94
CA HIS A 107 13.43 -3.14 2.52
C HIS A 107 12.22 -2.85 1.62
N ILE A 108 11.03 -3.34 1.96
CA ILE A 108 9.81 -3.10 1.18
C ILE A 108 9.34 -1.65 1.32
N VAL A 109 9.34 -1.10 2.54
CA VAL A 109 9.01 0.31 2.79
C VAL A 109 10.01 1.22 2.06
N TYR A 110 11.30 0.89 2.09
CA TYR A 110 12.32 1.62 1.34
C TYR A 110 12.09 1.56 -0.17
N GLN A 111 11.73 0.38 -0.71
CA GLN A 111 11.37 0.27 -2.13
C GLN A 111 10.21 1.20 -2.50
N ILE A 112 9.13 1.22 -1.71
CA ILE A 112 7.97 2.09 -1.95
C ILE A 112 8.35 3.57 -1.85
N PHE A 113 9.16 3.92 -0.86
CA PHE A 113 9.73 5.27 -0.73
C PHE A 113 10.53 5.70 -1.96
N GLN A 114 11.34 4.80 -2.54
CA GLN A 114 12.06 5.08 -3.79
C GLN A 114 11.12 5.30 -4.97
N LEU A 115 9.97 4.60 -5.04
CA LEU A 115 8.97 4.82 -6.08
C LEU A 115 8.38 6.24 -5.98
N PHE A 116 8.04 6.69 -4.77
CA PHE A 116 7.51 8.03 -4.55
C PHE A 116 8.53 9.10 -4.91
N LEU A 117 9.78 8.91 -4.48
CA LEU A 117 10.87 9.82 -4.81
C LEU A 117 11.13 9.87 -6.32
N SER A 118 11.00 8.74 -7.02
CA SER A 118 11.12 8.67 -8.49
C SER A 118 10.00 9.46 -9.18
N ALA A 119 8.77 9.33 -8.71
CA ALA A 119 7.61 10.08 -9.21
C ALA A 119 7.75 11.59 -8.96
N LEU A 120 8.15 11.98 -7.73
CA LEU A 120 8.44 13.37 -7.36
C LEU A 120 9.57 13.99 -8.20
N LYS A 121 10.63 13.25 -8.54
CA LYS A 121 11.71 13.75 -9.42
C LYS A 121 11.24 14.05 -10.84
N LYS A 122 10.15 13.41 -11.28
CA LYS A 122 9.55 13.59 -12.61
C LYS A 122 8.35 14.55 -12.60
N TRP A 123 8.00 15.11 -11.44
CA TRP A 123 6.80 15.92 -11.24
C TRP A 123 5.54 15.18 -11.75
N SER A 124 5.45 13.88 -11.45
CA SER A 124 4.35 13.02 -11.86
C SER A 124 3.71 12.36 -10.66
N THR A 125 2.39 12.20 -10.69
CA THR A 125 1.64 11.37 -9.73
C THR A 125 1.55 9.91 -10.15
N ASP A 126 2.05 9.58 -11.35
CA ASP A 126 2.05 8.22 -11.87
C ASP A 126 3.23 7.45 -11.28
N ILE A 127 2.93 6.61 -10.29
CA ILE A 127 3.90 5.78 -9.61
C ILE A 127 4.03 4.47 -10.38
N ASP A 128 5.23 4.20 -10.91
CA ASP A 128 5.53 2.97 -11.63
C ASP A 128 5.75 1.82 -10.63
N VAL A 129 4.73 0.98 -10.48
CA VAL A 129 4.67 -0.05 -9.44
C VAL A 129 5.16 -1.41 -9.98
N PRO A 130 6.28 -1.97 -9.47
CA PRO A 130 6.87 -3.19 -10.02
C PRO A 130 6.20 -4.48 -9.53
N PHE A 131 5.25 -4.41 -8.58
CA PHE A 131 4.57 -5.58 -8.03
C PHE A 131 3.20 -5.87 -8.67
N GLY A 132 2.87 -5.21 -9.79
CA GLY A 132 1.63 -5.38 -10.53
C GLY A 132 0.47 -4.54 -9.97
N SER A 133 -0.66 -4.56 -10.67
CA SER A 133 -1.88 -3.81 -10.33
C SER A 133 -2.95 -4.70 -9.67
N PRO A 134 -3.89 -4.12 -8.91
CA PRO A 134 -5.01 -4.83 -8.28
C PRO A 134 -5.81 -5.72 -9.23
N ASN A 135 -6.55 -6.68 -8.66
CA ASN A 135 -7.07 -7.88 -9.34
C ASN A 135 -5.94 -8.83 -9.75
N PHE A 136 -5.12 -9.22 -8.77
CA PHE A 136 -3.93 -10.05 -8.97
C PHE A 136 -4.26 -11.47 -9.44
N GLU A 137 -5.50 -11.90 -9.25
CA GLU A 137 -6.03 -13.19 -9.68
C GLU A 137 -7.43 -12.99 -10.27
N PRO A 138 -7.88 -13.82 -11.24
CA PRO A 138 -9.16 -13.60 -11.93
C PRO A 138 -10.40 -13.67 -11.05
N ILE A 139 -10.29 -14.31 -9.88
CA ILE A 139 -11.39 -14.56 -8.95
C ILE A 139 -10.95 -14.08 -7.59
N SER A 140 -11.68 -13.11 -7.05
CA SER A 140 -11.40 -12.50 -5.77
C SER A 140 -11.65 -13.44 -4.60
N VAL A 141 -11.05 -13.15 -3.45
CA VAL A 141 -11.35 -13.86 -2.20
C VAL A 141 -12.83 -13.77 -1.87
N TYR A 142 -13.44 -12.59 -2.03
CA TYR A 142 -14.88 -12.41 -1.82
C TYR A 142 -15.69 -13.45 -2.59
N ASN A 143 -15.43 -13.60 -3.90
CA ASN A 143 -16.14 -14.55 -4.74
C ASN A 143 -15.91 -16.01 -4.33
N ILE A 144 -14.67 -16.36 -3.93
CA ILE A 144 -14.35 -17.72 -3.47
C ILE A 144 -15.09 -18.06 -2.17
N VAL A 145 -15.05 -17.15 -1.20
CA VAL A 145 -15.65 -17.34 0.13
C VAL A 145 -17.17 -17.35 0.04
N ALA A 146 -17.76 -16.43 -0.72
CA ALA A 146 -19.21 -16.38 -0.93
C ALA A 146 -19.72 -17.65 -1.61
N TYR A 147 -19.00 -18.14 -2.64
CA TYR A 147 -19.34 -19.40 -3.30
C TYR A 147 -19.26 -20.57 -2.32
N PHE A 148 -18.17 -20.70 -1.56
CA PHE A 148 -17.99 -21.78 -0.59
C PHE A 148 -19.11 -21.82 0.47
N ALA A 149 -19.49 -20.65 1.00
CA ALA A 149 -20.56 -20.56 1.98
C ALA A 149 -21.93 -20.95 1.43
N ALA A 150 -22.21 -20.64 0.16
CA ALA A 150 -23.45 -20.97 -0.52
C ALA A 150 -23.49 -22.41 -1.05
N SER A 151 -22.34 -23.03 -1.34
CA SER A 151 -22.22 -24.35 -1.97
C SER A 151 -22.18 -25.52 -0.98
N TRP A 152 -22.53 -25.32 0.29
CA TRP A 152 -22.66 -26.42 1.27
C TRP A 152 -23.91 -27.26 0.93
N GLU A 153 -23.76 -28.14 -0.06
CA GLU A 153 -24.81 -29.01 -0.59
C GLU A 153 -25.26 -30.11 0.39
N GLU A 154 -24.45 -30.45 1.39
CA GLU A 154 -24.76 -31.54 2.33
C GLU A 154 -25.93 -31.22 3.27
N THR A 155 -26.23 -29.93 3.48
CA THR A 155 -27.30 -29.47 4.35
C THR A 155 -28.27 -28.63 3.53
N ASN A 156 -29.30 -29.25 2.96
CA ASN A 156 -30.45 -28.57 2.35
C ASN A 156 -31.27 -27.74 3.38
N ASP A 157 -30.70 -27.43 4.54
CA ASP A 157 -31.27 -26.58 5.58
C ASP A 157 -30.82 -25.13 5.38
N ARG A 158 -31.80 -24.26 5.11
CA ARG A 158 -31.61 -22.82 4.96
C ARG A 158 -30.93 -22.17 6.18
N LYS A 159 -31.10 -22.71 7.38
CA LYS A 159 -30.45 -22.18 8.59
C LYS A 159 -28.94 -22.40 8.58
N ASP A 160 -28.48 -23.55 8.09
CA ASP A 160 -27.05 -23.85 8.02
C ASP A 160 -26.36 -23.03 6.92
N VAL A 161 -27.03 -22.85 5.79
CA VAL A 161 -26.56 -21.95 4.71
C VAL A 161 -26.44 -20.52 5.23
N GLN A 162 -27.46 -19.99 5.92
CA GLN A 162 -27.40 -18.64 6.49
C GLN A 162 -26.26 -18.51 7.50
N ARG A 163 -26.07 -19.50 8.39
CA ARG A 163 -24.95 -19.50 9.33
C ARG A 163 -23.59 -19.43 8.61
N ASN A 164 -23.43 -20.15 7.50
CA ASN A 164 -22.20 -20.12 6.72
C ASN A 164 -21.97 -18.78 6.03
N ILE A 165 -23.04 -18.13 5.55
CA ILE A 165 -22.97 -16.78 4.99
C ILE A 165 -22.55 -15.77 6.07
N ASP A 166 -23.08 -15.88 7.28
CA ASP A 166 -22.68 -15.02 8.40
C ASP A 166 -21.19 -15.24 8.78
N LEU A 167 -20.73 -16.49 8.76
CA LEU A 167 -19.31 -16.82 8.99
C LEU A 167 -18.41 -16.31 7.86
N ALA A 168 -18.86 -16.37 6.61
CA ALA A 168 -18.18 -15.77 5.46
C ALA A 168 -18.02 -14.25 5.62
N ALA A 169 -19.09 -13.53 5.97
CA ALA A 169 -19.03 -12.09 6.21
C ALA A 169 -18.03 -11.72 7.31
N LYS A 170 -18.05 -12.48 8.43
CA LYS A 170 -17.06 -12.34 9.51
C LYS A 170 -15.63 -12.57 9.00
N LEU A 171 -15.39 -13.63 8.24
CA LEU A 171 -14.07 -13.94 7.68
C LEU A 171 -13.54 -12.82 6.78
N LEU A 172 -14.38 -12.33 5.87
CA LEU A 172 -14.03 -11.27 4.93
C LEU A 172 -13.68 -9.98 5.66
N THR A 173 -14.46 -9.63 6.68
CA THR A 173 -14.18 -8.48 7.57
C THR A 173 -12.84 -8.64 8.28
N VAL A 174 -12.56 -9.83 8.83
CA VAL A 174 -11.30 -10.13 9.50
C VAL A 174 -10.12 -10.03 8.53
N MET A 175 -10.26 -10.51 7.29
CA MET A 175 -9.21 -10.43 6.29
C MET A 175 -8.95 -8.98 5.86
N ASN A 176 -9.98 -8.17 5.64
CA ASN A 176 -9.82 -6.75 5.29
C ASN A 176 -9.16 -5.91 6.40
N THR A 177 -9.32 -6.34 7.66
CA THR A 177 -8.72 -5.68 8.83
C THR A 177 -7.49 -6.40 9.36
N TRP A 178 -6.99 -7.40 8.63
CA TRP A 178 -5.89 -8.23 9.08
C TRP A 178 -4.60 -7.42 9.17
N LYS A 179 -4.01 -7.42 10.37
CA LYS A 179 -2.64 -6.96 10.59
C LYS A 179 -1.69 -8.01 10.04
N ILE A 180 -1.38 -7.89 8.75
CA ILE A 180 -0.48 -8.80 8.06
C ILE A 180 0.88 -8.84 8.79
N PRO A 181 1.39 -10.02 9.17
CA PRO A 181 2.66 -10.14 9.86
C PRO A 181 3.82 -9.84 8.90
N PRO A 182 4.92 -9.22 9.37
CA PRO A 182 6.13 -9.06 8.57
C PRO A 182 6.68 -10.40 8.06
N PRO A 183 7.46 -10.40 6.96
CA PRO A 183 7.97 -11.63 6.37
C PRO A 183 8.68 -12.56 7.34
N THR A 184 9.52 -12.07 8.26
CA THR A 184 10.18 -12.94 9.25
C THR A 184 9.18 -13.68 10.12
N THR A 185 8.26 -12.94 10.76
CA THR A 185 7.21 -13.49 11.63
C THR A 185 6.29 -14.47 10.90
N TYR A 186 5.94 -14.17 9.64
CA TYR A 186 5.11 -15.09 8.87
C TYR A 186 5.79 -16.44 8.63
N HIS A 187 7.08 -16.43 8.26
CA HIS A 187 7.80 -17.68 7.97
C HIS A 187 8.09 -18.50 9.22
N GLU A 188 8.21 -17.88 10.39
CA GLU A 188 8.26 -18.60 11.66
C GLU A 188 6.98 -19.40 11.91
N ALA A 189 5.81 -18.82 11.61
CA ALA A 189 4.52 -19.47 11.76
C ALA A 189 4.20 -20.46 10.63
N VAL A 190 4.63 -20.17 9.39
CA VAL A 190 4.29 -20.93 8.18
C VAL A 190 5.55 -21.27 7.36
N PRO A 191 6.42 -22.18 7.84
CA PRO A 191 7.77 -22.37 7.30
C PRO A 191 7.83 -22.99 5.89
N LYS A 192 6.73 -23.57 5.40
CA LYS A 192 6.67 -24.24 4.09
C LYS A 192 6.41 -23.27 2.91
N ILE A 193 6.11 -22.01 3.18
CA ILE A 193 5.83 -21.02 2.14
C ILE A 193 7.14 -20.50 1.54
N ASP A 194 7.14 -20.31 0.22
CA ASP A 194 8.25 -19.65 -0.48
C ASP A 194 8.40 -18.19 -0.04
N ARG A 195 9.62 -17.82 0.36
CA ARG A 195 9.94 -16.48 0.87
C ARG A 195 9.68 -15.38 -0.15
N VAL A 196 10.01 -15.62 -1.41
CA VAL A 196 9.82 -14.63 -2.48
C VAL A 196 8.33 -14.41 -2.74
N GLN A 197 7.55 -15.48 -2.74
CA GLN A 197 6.10 -15.43 -2.91
C GLN A 197 5.43 -14.63 -1.78
N TYR A 198 5.78 -14.89 -0.51
CA TYR A 198 5.21 -14.12 0.60
C TYR A 198 5.67 -12.67 0.57
N ARG A 199 6.94 -12.40 0.25
CA ARG A 199 7.46 -11.03 0.12
C ARG A 199 6.68 -10.24 -0.93
N LEU A 200 6.39 -10.82 -2.10
CA LEU A 200 5.56 -10.18 -3.12
C LEU A 200 4.12 -9.94 -2.64
N PHE A 201 3.51 -10.93 -1.97
CA PHE A 201 2.19 -10.78 -1.37
C PHE A 201 2.15 -9.64 -0.35
N TYR A 202 3.14 -9.60 0.55
CA TYR A 202 3.29 -8.57 1.57
C TYR A 202 3.51 -7.19 0.94
N SER A 203 4.36 -7.06 -0.09
CA SER A 203 4.54 -5.78 -0.81
C SER A 203 3.23 -5.25 -1.40
N ARG A 204 2.44 -6.13 -2.03
CA ARG A 204 1.12 -5.77 -2.58
C ARG A 204 0.15 -5.35 -1.48
N TRP A 205 0.11 -6.11 -0.39
CA TRP A 205 -0.76 -5.82 0.75
C TRP A 205 -0.40 -4.48 1.40
N MET A 206 0.89 -4.25 1.63
CA MET A 206 1.38 -2.98 2.16
C MET A 206 0.96 -1.82 1.27
N TYR A 207 1.26 -1.88 -0.03
CA TYR A 207 1.03 -0.75 -0.93
C TYR A 207 -0.45 -0.46 -1.20
N TYR A 208 -1.29 -1.48 -1.38
CA TYR A 208 -2.69 -1.29 -1.80
C TYR A 208 -3.70 -1.32 -0.65
N VAL A 209 -3.32 -1.83 0.53
CA VAL A 209 -4.26 -2.03 1.66
C VAL A 209 -3.84 -1.25 2.90
N ILE A 210 -2.60 -1.38 3.36
CA ILE A 210 -2.16 -0.83 4.66
C ILE A 210 -1.71 0.63 4.57
N LEU A 211 -0.79 0.91 3.64
CA LEU A 211 -0.24 2.26 3.46
C LEU A 211 -1.29 3.31 3.07
N PRO A 212 -2.28 3.02 2.20
CA PRO A 212 -3.32 3.99 1.84
C PRO A 212 -4.19 4.45 3.02
N GLN A 213 -4.22 3.72 4.13
CA GLN A 213 -4.92 4.15 5.36
C GLN A 213 -4.25 5.36 6.02
N HIS A 214 -2.98 5.61 5.70
CA HIS A 214 -2.15 6.65 6.31
C HIS A 214 -1.62 7.67 5.27
N PHE A 215 -1.47 7.24 4.01
CA PHE A 215 -0.88 8.02 2.93
C PHE A 215 -1.90 8.28 1.82
N LYS A 216 -2.33 9.54 1.69
CA LYS A 216 -3.47 9.94 0.86
C LYS A 216 -3.19 9.98 -0.64
N ALA A 217 -1.92 9.96 -1.05
CA ALA A 217 -1.52 9.85 -2.44
C ALA A 217 -1.79 8.45 -3.02
N LEU A 218 -2.04 7.45 -2.17
CA LEU A 218 -2.34 6.09 -2.59
C LEU A 218 -3.85 5.82 -2.63
N GLN A 219 -4.27 5.02 -3.59
CA GLN A 219 -5.62 4.49 -3.64
C GLN A 219 -5.75 3.28 -2.70
N GLN A 220 -6.73 3.33 -1.81
CA GLN A 220 -7.05 2.23 -0.90
C GLN A 220 -7.95 1.20 -1.61
N TYR A 221 -7.66 -0.07 -1.35
CA TYR A 221 -8.44 -1.21 -1.82
C TYR A 221 -8.80 -2.13 -0.66
N GLU A 222 -9.89 -2.87 -0.82
CA GLU A 222 -10.22 -3.99 0.06
C GLU A 222 -9.40 -5.22 -0.35
N ALA A 223 -8.77 -5.86 0.64
CA ALA A 223 -7.93 -7.02 0.39
C ALA A 223 -8.71 -8.17 -0.25
N VAL A 224 -9.95 -8.37 0.19
CA VAL A 224 -10.80 -9.47 -0.30
C VAL A 224 -11.23 -9.31 -1.76
N GLU A 225 -11.18 -8.09 -2.30
CA GLU A 225 -11.52 -7.78 -3.69
C GLU A 225 -10.32 -7.96 -4.62
N ILE A 226 -9.12 -7.56 -4.18
CA ILE A 226 -7.95 -7.48 -5.06
C ILE A 226 -7.08 -8.74 -5.08
N PHE A 227 -7.14 -9.53 -4.01
CA PHE A 227 -6.47 -10.82 -3.91
C PHE A 227 -7.44 -11.96 -4.26
N GLY A 228 -6.90 -13.10 -4.69
CA GLY A 228 -7.68 -14.30 -4.96
C GLY A 228 -7.19 -15.51 -4.16
N GLN A 229 -7.23 -16.68 -4.80
CA GLN A 229 -6.95 -17.97 -4.18
C GLN A 229 -5.62 -17.99 -3.42
N LYS A 230 -4.53 -17.48 -4.02
CA LYS A 230 -3.21 -17.47 -3.38
C LYS A 230 -3.18 -16.58 -2.15
N GLY A 231 -3.79 -15.40 -2.21
CA GLY A 231 -3.89 -14.49 -1.06
C GLY A 231 -4.71 -15.09 0.08
N LEU A 232 -5.84 -15.75 -0.25
CA LEU A 232 -6.66 -16.46 0.72
C LEU A 232 -5.87 -17.61 1.40
N LEU A 233 -5.10 -18.39 0.64
CA LEU A 233 -4.26 -19.45 1.20
C LEU A 233 -3.20 -18.90 2.17
N MET A 234 -2.58 -17.75 1.87
CA MET A 234 -1.60 -17.13 2.78
C MET A 234 -2.28 -16.69 4.09
N PHE A 235 -3.44 -16.06 3.99
CA PHE A 235 -4.22 -15.67 5.16
C PHE A 235 -4.63 -16.88 6.01
N LEU A 236 -5.28 -17.89 5.41
CA LEU A 236 -5.81 -19.06 6.13
C LEU A 236 -4.70 -19.87 6.80
N ARG A 237 -3.57 -20.10 6.11
CA ARG A 237 -2.45 -20.85 6.66
C ARG A 237 -1.85 -20.15 7.87
N PHE A 238 -1.77 -18.82 7.88
CA PHE A 238 -1.31 -18.09 9.06
C PHE A 238 -2.34 -18.09 10.18
N ALA A 239 -3.60 -17.79 9.86
CA ALA A 239 -4.69 -17.72 10.82
C ALA A 239 -4.87 -19.05 11.59
N LEU A 240 -4.83 -20.18 10.87
CA LEU A 240 -4.99 -21.52 11.47
C LEU A 240 -3.77 -22.01 12.24
N ASN A 241 -2.59 -21.40 12.08
CA ASN A 241 -1.45 -21.63 12.98
C ASN A 241 -1.59 -20.84 14.29
N GLN A 242 -2.56 -19.93 14.41
CA GLN A 242 -2.83 -19.12 15.60
C GLN A 242 -4.34 -19.11 15.93
N PRO A 243 -4.97 -20.30 16.08
CA PRO A 243 -6.43 -20.41 16.17
C PRO A 243 -7.02 -19.66 17.36
N ASP A 244 -6.27 -19.53 18.46
CA ASP A 244 -6.70 -18.84 19.69
C ASP A 244 -6.98 -17.34 19.50
N LYS A 245 -6.53 -16.75 18.39
CA LYS A 245 -6.78 -15.34 18.04
C LYS A 245 -8.11 -15.10 17.34
N PHE A 246 -8.84 -16.17 17.00
CA PHE A 246 -10.08 -16.10 16.23
C PHE A 246 -11.25 -16.65 17.03
N ALA A 247 -12.46 -16.22 16.67
CA ALA A 247 -13.68 -16.75 17.27
C ALA A 247 -13.78 -18.27 17.04
N SER A 248 -14.26 -19.00 18.03
CA SER A 248 -14.27 -20.47 18.02
C SER A 248 -15.14 -21.07 16.90
N ASP A 249 -16.16 -20.35 16.45
CA ASP A 249 -17.02 -20.70 15.31
C ASP A 249 -16.34 -20.49 13.95
N LEU A 250 -15.37 -19.56 13.87
CA LEU A 250 -14.65 -19.24 12.65
C LEU A 250 -13.55 -20.24 12.30
N VAL A 251 -12.91 -20.84 13.31
CA VAL A 251 -11.79 -21.79 13.10
C VAL A 251 -12.23 -23.03 12.30
N PRO A 252 -13.36 -23.72 12.62
CA PRO A 252 -13.85 -24.83 11.81
C PRO A 252 -14.19 -24.39 10.37
N PHE A 253 -14.81 -23.22 10.21
CA PHE A 253 -15.15 -22.67 8.89
C PHE A 253 -13.90 -22.41 8.03
N MET A 254 -12.88 -21.75 8.60
CA MET A 254 -11.59 -21.53 7.95
C MET A 254 -10.88 -22.83 7.60
N THR A 255 -10.97 -23.85 8.46
CA THR A 255 -10.37 -25.17 8.20
C THR A 255 -11.04 -25.87 7.02
N ALA A 256 -12.38 -25.86 6.97
CA ALA A 256 -13.13 -26.42 5.85
C ALA A 256 -12.85 -25.64 4.55
N LEU A 257 -12.79 -24.31 4.63
CA LEU A 257 -12.45 -23.46 3.49
C LEU A 257 -11.03 -23.71 2.99
N LEU A 258 -10.03 -23.85 3.88
CA LEU A 258 -8.65 -24.17 3.49
C LEU A 258 -8.61 -25.48 2.71
N ASN A 259 -9.28 -26.54 3.19
CA ASN A 259 -9.36 -27.82 2.51
C ASN A 259 -10.03 -27.70 1.12
N PHE A 260 -11.10 -26.93 1.02
CA PHE A 260 -11.80 -26.66 -0.24
C PHE A 260 -10.91 -25.93 -1.25
N VAL A 261 -10.14 -24.94 -0.80
CA VAL A 261 -9.26 -24.14 -1.65
C VAL A 261 -8.01 -24.92 -2.10
N GLU A 262 -7.48 -25.81 -1.25
CA GLU A 262 -6.34 -26.66 -1.60
C GLU A 262 -6.75 -27.84 -2.50
N ASN A 263 -7.97 -28.33 -2.36
CA ASN A 263 -8.49 -29.48 -3.11
C ASN A 263 -9.81 -29.11 -3.80
N PRO A 264 -9.79 -28.23 -4.83
CA PRO A 264 -11.00 -27.83 -5.52
C PRO A 264 -11.67 -29.04 -6.19
N PRO A 265 -13.01 -29.16 -6.15
CA PRO A 265 -13.73 -30.23 -6.85
C PRO A 265 -13.36 -30.27 -8.34
N LYS A 266 -13.24 -31.48 -8.91
CA LYS A 266 -12.83 -31.70 -10.32
C LYS A 266 -13.79 -31.11 -11.36
N THR A 267 -15.01 -30.76 -10.97
CA THR A 267 -15.97 -30.05 -11.82
C THR A 267 -15.54 -28.59 -11.94
N ASN A 268 -15.02 -28.23 -13.13
CA ASN A 268 -14.72 -26.86 -13.57
C ASN A 268 -15.46 -25.82 -12.72
N MET A 269 -14.75 -25.16 -11.80
CA MET A 269 -15.25 -24.04 -11.03
C MET A 269 -15.57 -22.88 -11.99
N LYS A 270 -16.68 -22.99 -12.69
CA LYS A 270 -17.42 -21.84 -13.17
C LYS A 270 -18.03 -21.27 -11.90
N PHE A 271 -17.30 -20.39 -11.22
CA PHE A 271 -17.83 -19.56 -10.14
C PHE A 271 -18.97 -18.73 -10.73
N LYS A 272 -20.13 -19.34 -10.90
CA LYS A 272 -21.38 -18.66 -11.22
C LYS A 272 -21.85 -18.10 -9.90
N THR A 273 -21.79 -16.79 -9.78
CA THR A 273 -22.25 -15.94 -8.68
C THR A 273 -23.78 -15.97 -8.47
N ALA A 274 -24.44 -17.09 -8.79
CA ALA A 274 -25.85 -17.26 -8.47
C ALA A 274 -25.94 -17.81 -7.05
N LEU A 275 -26.09 -16.90 -6.08
CA LEU A 275 -26.56 -17.25 -4.74
C LEU A 275 -27.95 -17.92 -4.88
N PRO A 276 -28.28 -18.94 -4.07
CA PRO A 276 -29.62 -19.51 -4.04
C PRO A 276 -30.70 -18.44 -3.80
N ASP A 277 -31.89 -18.60 -4.38
CA ASP A 277 -32.99 -17.66 -4.22
C ASP A 277 -33.31 -17.41 -2.73
N GLY A 278 -33.25 -16.14 -2.31
CA GLY A 278 -33.52 -15.71 -0.93
C GLY A 278 -32.32 -15.71 0.02
N VAL A 279 -31.10 -15.93 -0.47
CA VAL A 279 -29.86 -15.80 0.32
C VAL A 279 -29.20 -14.46 0.00
N ASP A 280 -29.07 -13.60 1.02
CA ASP A 280 -28.32 -12.35 0.89
C ASP A 280 -26.82 -12.65 0.74
N PRO A 281 -26.09 -11.90 -0.10
CA PRO A 281 -24.63 -11.99 -0.16
C PRO A 281 -24.00 -11.65 1.20
N PRO A 282 -22.78 -12.17 1.50
CA PRO A 282 -21.99 -11.68 2.62
C PRO A 282 -21.85 -10.16 2.51
N LYS A 283 -22.31 -9.44 3.53
CA LYS A 283 -22.18 -7.97 3.62
C LYS A 283 -20.87 -7.58 4.28
#